data_AF-A0A6L8HAN8-F1
#
_entry.id   AF-A0A6L8HAN8-F1
#
_cell.length_a   1.000
_cell.length_b   1.000
_cell.length_c   1.000
_cell.angle_alpha   90.00
_cell.angle_beta   90.00
_cell.angle_gamma   90.00
#
_symmetry.space_group_name_H-M   'P 1'
#
loop_
_entity.id
_entity.type
_entity.pdbx_description
1 polymer ?
#
loop_
_entity_poly.entity_id
_entity_poly.type
_entity_poly.pdbx_seq_one_letter_code
_entity_poly.pdbx_strand_id
1 'polypeptide(L)'
;MATETVILEGHVIDSLILAKVLDTILQRSGTFTINEMHVGATREDASSARIAVHADSSPRLAAILHAIQPHGAVVEHATDCTLEPAPKDGVLPDSFYATSHLRTQIRLNCQWLDVEAIEMDLAVRVTLDPPAARAIPMAEVKAGDLIVTGRTG
;
A
#
# COMPACT_ATOMS: atom_id res chain seq x y z
N MET A 1 -11.00 -7.87 4.95
CA MET A 1 -9.79 -8.65 4.65
C MET A 1 -8.87 -7.77 3.82
N ALA A 2 -7.72 -7.41 4.38
CA ALA A 2 -6.69 -6.60 3.75
C ALA A 2 -5.46 -7.47 3.52
N THR A 3 -4.77 -7.30 2.40
CA THR A 3 -3.60 -8.09 2.01
C THR A 3 -2.49 -7.18 1.54
N GLU A 4 -1.26 -7.42 1.97
CA GLU A 4 -0.06 -6.68 1.55
C GLU A 4 1.09 -7.63 1.30
N THR A 5 1.83 -7.43 0.22
CA THR A 5 3.00 -8.26 -0.10
C THR A 5 4.26 -7.62 0.46
N VAL A 6 5.04 -8.40 1.20
CA VAL A 6 6.35 -7.99 1.69
C VAL A 6 7.45 -8.81 1.05
N ILE A 7 8.53 -8.14 0.68
CA ILE A 7 9.80 -8.72 0.29
C ILE A 7 10.69 -8.75 1.52
N LEU A 8 11.22 -9.93 1.80
CA LEU A 8 12.28 -10.14 2.76
C LEU A 8 13.58 -10.40 1.98
N GLU A 9 14.60 -9.58 2.17
CA GLU A 9 15.92 -9.77 1.54
C GLU A 9 17.01 -9.90 2.60
N GLY A 10 17.93 -10.86 2.44
CA GLY A 10 19.09 -11.02 3.30
C GLY A 10 19.61 -12.46 3.39
N HIS A 11 20.39 -12.79 4.41
CA HIS A 11 20.74 -14.18 4.73
C HIS A 11 19.56 -14.85 5.45
N VAL A 12 18.48 -15.09 4.69
CA VAL A 12 17.19 -15.60 5.16
C VAL A 12 17.34 -16.91 5.95
N ILE A 13 18.35 -17.73 5.61
CA ILE A 13 18.64 -19.02 6.25
C ILE A 13 19.54 -18.89 7.50
N ASP A 14 20.59 -18.07 7.45
CA ASP A 14 21.58 -17.99 8.54
C ASP A 14 21.06 -17.19 9.76
N SER A 15 20.05 -16.34 9.55
CA SER A 15 19.64 -15.33 10.53
C SER A 15 18.32 -15.62 11.27
N LEU A 16 17.64 -16.73 10.95
CA LEU A 16 16.28 -17.06 11.44
C LEU A 16 15.25 -15.92 11.26
N ILE A 17 15.53 -14.97 10.35
CA ILE A 17 14.70 -13.77 10.15
C ILE A 17 13.34 -14.16 9.59
N LEU A 18 13.30 -15.08 8.61
CA LEU A 18 12.05 -15.58 8.05
C LEU A 18 11.14 -16.16 9.13
N ALA A 19 11.67 -17.08 9.94
CA ALA A 19 10.90 -17.69 11.01
C ALA A 19 10.35 -16.65 12.00
N LYS A 20 11.16 -15.64 12.38
CA LYS A 20 10.72 -14.54 13.25
C LYS A 20 9.62 -13.69 12.62
N VAL A 21 9.74 -13.35 11.33
CA VAL A 21 8.72 -12.57 10.61
C VAL A 21 7.41 -13.35 10.53
N LEU A 22 7.45 -14.63 10.14
CA LEU A 22 6.27 -15.49 10.07
C LEU A 22 5.61 -15.66 11.44
N ASP A 23 6.40 -15.89 12.48
CA ASP A 23 5.90 -16.02 13.86
C ASP A 23 5.25 -14.70 14.34
N THR A 24 5.87 -13.56 14.03
CA THR A 24 5.32 -12.22 14.36
C THR A 24 3.97 -11.97 13.67
N ILE A 25 3.81 -12.41 12.42
CA ILE A 25 2.54 -12.33 11.68
C ILE A 25 1.46 -13.17 12.38
N LEU A 26 1.78 -14.42 12.73
CA LEU A 26 0.86 -15.35 13.39
C LEU A 26 0.46 -14.87 14.80
N GLN A 27 1.43 -14.39 15.60
CA GLN A 27 1.17 -13.85 16.94
C GLN A 27 0.18 -12.69 16.94
N ARG A 28 0.11 -11.92 15.85
CA ARG A 28 -0.79 -10.77 15.68
C ARG A 28 -2.10 -11.13 14.97
N SER A 29 -2.42 -12.43 14.91
CA SER A 29 -3.62 -12.94 14.23
C SER A 29 -3.70 -12.53 12.76
N GLY A 30 -2.54 -12.43 12.10
CA GLY A 30 -2.44 -12.38 10.65
C GLY A 30 -2.20 -13.78 10.08
N THR A 31 -2.50 -13.95 8.80
CA THR A 31 -2.09 -15.13 8.03
C THR A 31 -1.11 -14.71 6.95
N PHE A 32 -0.39 -15.67 6.38
CA PHE A 32 0.57 -15.38 5.32
C PHE A 32 0.56 -16.46 4.25
N THR A 33 0.93 -16.06 3.04
CA THR A 33 1.18 -16.94 1.90
C THR A 33 2.57 -16.61 1.35
N ILE A 34 3.41 -17.61 1.14
CA ILE A 34 4.70 -17.42 0.48
C ILE A 34 4.45 -17.57 -1.03
N ASN A 35 4.59 -16.47 -1.76
CA ASN A 35 4.35 -16.44 -3.21
C ASN A 35 5.58 -16.92 -3.97
N GLU A 36 6.75 -16.42 -3.58
CA GLU A 36 8.03 -16.80 -4.18
C GLU A 36 9.10 -16.87 -3.10
N MET A 37 10.03 -17.81 -3.26
CA MET A 37 11.21 -17.92 -2.42
C MET A 37 12.40 -18.23 -3.33
N HIS A 38 13.41 -17.37 -3.28
CA HIS A 38 14.69 -17.57 -3.90
C HIS A 38 15.74 -17.82 -2.81
N VAL A 39 16.33 -19.01 -2.82
CA VAL A 39 17.40 -19.37 -1.91
C VAL A 39 18.71 -19.26 -2.67
N GLY A 40 19.64 -18.46 -2.13
CA GLY A 40 20.98 -18.33 -2.67
C GLY A 40 21.70 -19.69 -2.73
N ALA A 41 22.46 -19.94 -3.81
CA ALA A 41 23.14 -21.22 -4.01
C ALA A 41 24.31 -21.42 -3.03
N THR A 42 24.91 -20.33 -2.57
CA THR A 42 25.99 -20.31 -1.59
C THR A 42 25.62 -19.50 -0.35
N ARG A 43 26.40 -19.63 0.73
CA ARG A 43 26.16 -18.93 2.00
C ARG A 43 26.26 -17.40 1.87
N GLU A 44 27.02 -16.92 0.90
CA GLU A 44 27.20 -15.48 0.62
C GLU A 44 26.12 -14.92 -0.31
N ASP A 45 25.36 -15.77 -1.00
CA ASP A 45 24.28 -15.34 -1.88
C ASP A 45 23.07 -14.88 -1.06
N ALA A 46 22.55 -13.70 -1.41
CA ALA A 46 21.33 -13.17 -0.82
C ALA A 46 20.16 -14.09 -1.14
N SER A 47 19.39 -14.44 -0.12
CA SER A 47 18.11 -15.11 -0.29
C SER A 47 16.99 -14.06 -0.24
N SER A 48 15.94 -14.26 -1.01
CA SER A 48 14.77 -13.39 -1.01
C SER A 48 13.48 -14.20 -0.89
N ALA A 49 12.49 -13.65 -0.20
CA ALA A 49 11.18 -14.26 -0.07
C ALA A 49 10.09 -13.20 -0.25
N ARG A 50 9.10 -13.50 -1.09
CA ARG A 50 7.87 -12.72 -1.26
C ARG A 50 6.76 -13.37 -0.45
N ILE A 51 6.22 -12.61 0.49
CA ILE A 51 5.24 -13.09 1.45
C ILE A 51 4.03 -12.17 1.39
N ALA A 52 2.89 -12.69 0.96
CA ALA A 52 1.61 -11.99 1.09
C ALA A 52 1.11 -12.14 2.53
N VAL A 53 0.94 -11.03 3.24
CA VAL A 53 0.42 -10.95 4.60
C VAL A 53 -1.06 -10.58 4.52
N HIS A 54 -1.91 -11.36 5.15
CA HIS A 54 -3.35 -11.14 5.20
C HIS A 54 -3.80 -10.82 6.63
N ALA A 55 -4.73 -9.89 6.77
CA ALA A 55 -5.37 -9.57 8.04
C ALA A 55 -6.87 -9.30 7.85
N ASP A 56 -7.63 -9.45 8.94
CA ASP A 56 -9.07 -9.21 8.94
C ASP A 56 -9.42 -7.75 8.61
N SER A 57 -8.57 -6.80 9.02
CA SER A 57 -8.77 -5.36 8.88
C SER A 57 -7.49 -4.60 8.52
N SER A 58 -7.61 -3.44 7.86
CA SER A 58 -6.48 -2.58 7.48
C SER A 58 -5.66 -2.08 8.68
N PRO A 59 -6.26 -1.67 9.83
CA PRO A 59 -5.48 -1.27 11.01
C PRO A 59 -4.63 -2.42 11.57
N ARG A 60 -5.14 -3.66 11.52
CA ARG A 60 -4.38 -4.84 11.96
C ARG A 60 -3.24 -5.15 11.00
N LEU A 61 -3.49 -5.08 9.69
CA LEU A 61 -2.46 -5.25 8.68
C LEU A 61 -1.32 -4.25 8.89
N ALA A 62 -1.63 -2.96 9.06
CA ALA A 62 -0.64 -1.93 9.33
C ALA A 62 0.19 -2.23 10.60
N ALA A 63 -0.46 -2.71 11.67
CA ALA A 63 0.24 -3.09 12.90
C ALA A 63 1.17 -4.31 12.72
N ILE A 64 0.79 -5.26 11.86
CA ILE A 64 1.64 -6.42 11.51
C ILE A 64 2.83 -5.94 10.68
N LEU A 65 2.59 -5.15 9.63
CA LEU A 65 3.64 -4.61 8.76
C LEU A 65 4.67 -3.81 9.55
N HIS A 66 4.22 -2.93 10.46
CA HIS A 66 5.10 -2.14 11.32
C HIS A 66 5.94 -3.01 12.28
N ALA A 67 5.43 -4.18 12.68
CA ALA A 67 6.15 -5.09 13.56
C ALA A 67 7.21 -5.93 12.83
N ILE A 68 7.02 -6.20 11.54
CA ILE A 68 7.97 -6.99 10.73
C ILE A 68 9.03 -6.11 10.03
N GLN A 69 8.78 -4.80 9.91
CA GLN A 69 9.71 -3.84 9.32
C GLN A 69 11.11 -3.82 9.96
N PRO A 70 11.25 -3.85 11.31
CA PRO A 70 12.55 -3.92 11.98
C PRO A 70 13.34 -5.20 11.70
N HIS A 71 12.66 -6.24 11.20
CA HIS A 71 13.28 -7.50 10.82
C HIS A 71 13.73 -7.53 9.36
N GLY A 72 13.63 -6.41 8.63
CA GLY A 72 14.07 -6.30 7.23
C GLY A 72 12.99 -6.67 6.21
N ALA A 73 11.72 -6.81 6.64
CA ALA A 73 10.62 -6.95 5.71
C ALA A 73 10.27 -5.58 5.12
N VAL A 74 10.37 -5.47 3.81
CA VAL A 74 10.03 -4.27 3.03
C VAL A 74 8.75 -4.57 2.28
N VAL A 75 7.77 -3.67 2.28
CA VAL A 75 6.53 -3.86 1.52
C VAL A 75 6.83 -3.67 0.03
N GLU A 76 6.49 -4.66 -0.80
CA GLU A 76 6.82 -4.73 -2.23
C GLU A 76 6.26 -3.55 -3.03
N HIS A 77 5.05 -3.10 -2.66
CA HIS A 77 4.29 -2.07 -3.38
C HIS A 77 3.92 -0.87 -2.49
N ALA A 78 4.75 -0.52 -1.52
CA ALA A 78 4.52 0.63 -0.65
C ALA A 78 5.08 1.93 -1.23
N THR A 79 4.58 2.39 -2.37
CA THR A 79 4.74 3.80 -2.74
C THR A 79 3.46 4.52 -2.37
N ASP A 80 3.56 5.61 -1.60
CA ASP A 80 2.40 6.46 -1.35
C ASP A 80 1.91 7.04 -2.69
N CYS A 81 0.61 7.32 -2.75
CA CYS A 81 -0.02 7.91 -3.92
C CYS A 81 0.59 9.28 -4.21
N THR A 82 0.77 9.58 -5.49
CA THR A 82 1.23 10.91 -5.91
C THR A 82 0.06 11.86 -5.91
N LEU A 83 0.23 13.04 -5.31
CA LEU A 83 -0.79 14.08 -5.26
C LEU A 83 -0.32 15.28 -6.06
N GLU A 84 -1.16 15.75 -6.96
CA GLU A 84 -0.93 17.01 -7.67
C GLU A 84 -2.09 17.98 -7.43
N PRO A 85 -1.81 19.27 -7.23
CA PRO A 85 -2.86 20.28 -7.11
C PRO A 85 -3.57 20.45 -8.45
N ALA A 86 -4.90 20.51 -8.42
CA ALA A 86 -5.70 20.84 -9.59
C ALA A 86 -5.33 22.24 -10.12
N PRO A 87 -5.02 22.38 -11.42
CA PRO A 87 -4.51 23.64 -11.97
C PRO A 87 -5.55 24.76 -11.98
N LYS A 88 -6.85 24.42 -12.14
CA LYS A 88 -7.98 25.35 -12.19
C LYS A 88 -9.26 24.67 -11.73
N ASP A 89 -10.27 25.48 -11.40
CA ASP A 89 -11.63 25.00 -11.17
C ASP A 89 -12.13 24.20 -12.38
N GLY A 90 -12.63 23.00 -12.12
CA GLY A 90 -13.14 22.11 -13.16
C GLY A 90 -12.05 21.44 -13.99
N VAL A 91 -10.76 21.54 -13.63
CA VAL A 91 -9.65 20.97 -14.42
C VAL A 91 -8.84 20.02 -13.56
N LEU A 92 -8.67 18.79 -14.06
CA LEU A 92 -7.85 17.75 -13.44
C LEU A 92 -6.39 17.85 -13.91
N PRO A 93 -5.41 17.42 -13.09
CA PRO A 93 -4.03 17.24 -13.54
C PRO A 93 -3.95 16.23 -14.70
N ASP A 94 -2.99 16.40 -15.61
CA ASP A 94 -2.87 15.57 -16.82
C ASP A 94 -2.73 14.06 -16.51
N SER A 95 -2.08 13.72 -15.40
CA SER A 95 -1.83 12.35 -14.97
C SER A 95 -2.81 11.84 -13.90
N PHE A 96 -4.02 12.40 -13.81
CA PHE A 96 -5.00 11.98 -12.80
C PHE A 96 -5.37 10.49 -12.90
N TYR A 97 -5.61 9.88 -11.75
CA TYR A 97 -6.16 8.53 -11.68
C TYR A 97 -7.68 8.57 -11.86
N ALA A 98 -8.17 7.96 -12.94
CA ALA A 98 -9.60 7.75 -13.17
C ALA A 98 -10.09 6.53 -12.38
N THR A 99 -11.08 6.72 -11.52
CA THR A 99 -11.67 5.65 -10.73
C THR A 99 -12.48 4.67 -11.58
N SER A 100 -12.52 3.42 -11.13
CA SER A 100 -13.47 2.42 -11.64
C SER A 100 -14.67 2.33 -10.70
N HIS A 101 -15.67 1.50 -11.04
CA HIS A 101 -16.78 1.21 -10.13
C HIS A 101 -16.37 0.38 -8.89
N LEU A 102 -15.17 -0.21 -8.88
CA LEU A 102 -14.71 -1.08 -7.81
C LEU A 102 -14.23 -0.26 -6.60
N ARG A 103 -14.51 -0.79 -5.39
CA ARG A 103 -13.98 -0.23 -4.15
C ARG A 103 -12.47 -0.03 -4.27
N THR A 104 -12.04 1.21 -4.08
CA THR A 104 -10.64 1.63 -4.25
C THR A 104 -10.11 2.13 -2.91
N GLN A 105 -8.84 1.85 -2.65
CA GLN A 105 -8.10 2.40 -1.52
C GLN A 105 -6.86 3.11 -2.08
N ILE A 106 -6.46 4.20 -1.43
CA ILE A 106 -5.21 4.90 -1.75
C ILE A 106 -4.27 4.85 -0.55
N ARG A 107 -2.97 4.87 -0.81
CA ARG A 107 -1.96 4.89 0.24
C ARG A 107 -1.45 6.32 0.45
N LEU A 108 -1.62 6.87 1.64
CA LEU A 108 -1.16 8.21 2.00
C LEU A 108 -0.42 8.16 3.34
N ASN A 109 0.81 8.69 3.40
CA ASN A 109 1.63 8.70 4.61
C ASN A 109 1.76 7.32 5.26
N CYS A 110 2.03 6.28 4.47
CA CYS A 110 2.08 4.89 4.91
C CYS A 110 0.76 4.32 5.48
N GLN A 111 -0.39 4.95 5.22
CA GLN A 111 -1.71 4.49 5.65
C GLN A 111 -2.64 4.28 4.46
N TRP A 112 -3.42 3.21 4.50
CA TRP A 112 -4.47 2.96 3.51
C TRP A 112 -5.74 3.70 3.89
N LEU A 113 -6.20 4.58 2.99
CA LEU A 113 -7.46 5.29 3.09
C LEU A 113 -8.45 4.69 2.10
N ASP A 114 -9.66 4.37 2.58
CA ASP A 114 -10.77 4.05 1.70
C ASP A 114 -11.20 5.29 0.92
N VAL A 115 -11.41 5.14 -0.40
CA VAL A 115 -11.98 6.22 -1.21
C VAL A 115 -13.49 6.17 -1.10
N GLU A 116 -14.08 7.26 -0.58
CA GLU A 116 -15.52 7.41 -0.47
C GLU A 116 -16.16 7.81 -1.81
N ALA A 117 -17.47 7.55 -1.95
CA ALA A 117 -18.28 7.94 -3.10
C ALA A 117 -17.76 7.43 -4.46
N ILE A 118 -17.15 6.24 -4.48
CA ILE A 118 -16.61 5.63 -5.70
C ILE A 118 -17.69 5.44 -6.76
N GLU A 119 -17.43 6.00 -7.93
CA GLU A 119 -18.11 5.74 -9.19
C GLU A 119 -17.08 5.63 -10.31
N MET A 120 -17.51 5.23 -11.50
CA MET A 120 -16.64 5.17 -12.67
C MET A 120 -16.37 6.58 -13.21
N ASP A 121 -15.17 6.79 -13.75
CA ASP A 121 -14.74 8.03 -14.43
C ASP A 121 -14.70 9.29 -13.54
N LEU A 122 -14.43 9.12 -12.24
CA LEU A 122 -14.20 10.22 -11.30
C LEU A 122 -12.71 10.36 -10.96
N ALA A 123 -12.36 11.50 -10.37
CA ALA A 123 -11.03 11.73 -9.82
C ALA A 123 -11.03 11.54 -8.30
N VAL A 124 -9.92 11.09 -7.73
CA VAL A 124 -9.79 10.95 -6.27
C VAL A 124 -9.17 12.23 -5.69
N ARG A 125 -9.96 12.98 -4.91
CA ARG A 125 -9.47 14.10 -4.11
C ARG A 125 -9.03 13.63 -2.73
N VAL A 126 -7.93 14.19 -2.25
CA VAL A 126 -7.37 13.93 -0.93
C VAL A 126 -7.40 15.18 -0.07
N THR A 127 -7.91 15.05 1.15
CA THR A 127 -7.78 16.03 2.21
C THR A 127 -6.71 15.54 3.17
N LEU A 128 -5.83 16.42 3.66
CA LEU A 128 -4.73 16.03 4.57
C LEU A 128 -5.08 16.20 6.06
N ASP A 129 -6.02 17.10 6.39
CA ASP A 129 -6.41 17.40 7.77
C ASP A 129 -7.93 17.63 7.91
N PRO A 130 -8.70 16.62 8.37
CA PRO A 130 -8.26 15.23 8.60
C PRO A 130 -7.96 14.48 7.30
N PRO A 131 -7.10 13.43 7.33
CA PRO A 131 -6.78 12.62 6.18
C PRO A 131 -8.02 11.87 5.66
N ALA A 132 -8.46 12.18 4.45
CA ALA A 132 -9.63 11.59 3.81
C ALA A 132 -9.47 11.53 2.28
N ALA A 133 -10.08 10.53 1.66
CA ALA A 133 -10.08 10.36 0.20
C ALA A 133 -11.51 10.23 -0.32
N ARG A 134 -11.85 10.98 -1.37
CA ARG A 134 -13.20 10.96 -1.94
C ARG A 134 -13.14 11.06 -3.45
N ALA A 135 -13.94 10.24 -4.14
CA ALA A 135 -14.12 10.35 -5.57
C ALA A 135 -15.06 11.52 -5.88
N ILE A 136 -14.64 12.40 -6.80
CA ILE A 136 -15.38 13.59 -7.20
C ILE A 136 -15.40 13.73 -8.73
N PRO A 137 -16.52 14.21 -9.31
CA PRO A 137 -16.56 14.53 -10.74
C PRO A 137 -15.69 15.75 -11.04
N MET A 138 -15.22 15.83 -12.29
CA MET A 138 -14.41 16.96 -12.77
C MET A 138 -15.06 18.32 -12.48
N ALA A 139 -16.40 18.41 -12.55
CA ALA A 139 -17.14 19.64 -12.28
C ALA A 139 -17.04 20.15 -10.82
N GLU A 140 -16.73 19.28 -9.86
CA GLU A 140 -16.61 19.62 -8.43
C GLU A 140 -15.19 19.99 -8.01
N VAL A 141 -14.21 19.82 -8.90
CA VAL A 141 -12.79 20.09 -8.64
C VAL A 141 -12.56 21.59 -8.49
N LYS A 142 -11.85 22.00 -7.43
CA LYS A 142 -11.40 23.38 -7.22
C LYS A 142 -9.92 23.54 -7.46
N ALA A 143 -9.50 24.72 -7.91
CA ALA A 143 -8.09 25.05 -8.07
C ALA A 143 -7.36 24.83 -6.73
N GLY A 144 -6.29 24.04 -6.75
CA GLY A 144 -5.52 23.68 -5.56
C GLY A 144 -6.00 22.43 -4.81
N ASP A 145 -7.13 21.82 -5.20
CA ASP A 145 -7.52 20.51 -4.65
C ASP A 145 -6.42 19.47 -4.94
N LEU A 146 -6.03 18.70 -3.94
CA LEU A 146 -5.04 17.64 -4.12
C LEU A 146 -5.71 16.43 -4.76
N ILE A 147 -5.31 16.10 -5.98
CA ILE A 147 -5.84 15.00 -6.76
C ILE A 147 -4.80 13.89 -6.87
N VAL A 148 -5.23 12.64 -6.72
CA VAL A 148 -4.38 11.47 -6.95
C VAL A 148 -4.00 11.37 -8.41
N THR A 149 -2.71 11.25 -8.65
CA THR A 149 -2.09 11.12 -9.97
C THR A 149 -1.21 9.88 -10.03
N GLY A 150 -0.95 9.43 -11.25
CA GLY A 150 -0.19 8.21 -11.50
C GLY A 150 -0.99 6.93 -11.22
N ARG A 151 -0.27 5.84 -11.02
CA ARG A 151 -0.83 4.48 -10.82
C ARG A 151 -0.19 3.75 -9.63
N THR A 152 0.55 4.47 -8.82
CA THR A 152 1.26 3.96 -7.64
C THR A 152 0.52 4.38 -6.39
N GLY A 153 0.39 3.46 -5.42
CA GLY A 153 -0.32 3.70 -4.16
C GLY A 153 -1.82 3.65 -4.30
#